data_AF-A0A0K1PUE6-F1
#
_entry.id   AF-A0A0K1PUE6-F1
#
_cell.length_a   1.000
_cell.length_b   1.000
_cell.length_c   1.000
_cell.angle_alpha   90.00
_cell.angle_beta   90.00
_cell.angle_gamma   90.00
#
_symmetry.space_group_name_H-M   'P 1'
#
loop_
_entity.id
_entity.type
_entity.pdbx_description
1 polymer ?
#
loop_
_entity_poly.entity_id
_entity_poly.type
_entity_poly.pdbx_seq_one_letter_code
_entity_poly.pdbx_strand_id
1 'polypeptide(L)'
;MTIAFSNFSGLDLAALPSLAKGEARTVRARQVLATDLSLVGYGHFVDDFALAETTIVPWPLKGSRPLVPGTGIEGGVVEDVFVMERRGQTLHAVNHAVGRSYLTGWFEDPPRASEAYAARDVSRLYTHEANYHPDGGQIFFPRTLTPFVALLAKPGDDVTPEDFVAFLFDGTRGVHIDPGVWHQPVFPLADRAIFDNRQGRVHACVSVDFVREFGAYVEVPLGGIRE
;
A
#
# COMPACT_ATOMS: atom_id res chain seq x y z
N MET A 1 -5.29 -9.34 20.03
CA MET A 1 -5.56 -10.10 18.80
C MET A 1 -4.27 -10.80 18.38
N THR A 2 -4.32 -12.05 17.93
CA THR A 2 -3.12 -12.75 17.40
C THR A 2 -2.79 -12.19 16.02
N ILE A 3 -1.52 -11.88 15.76
CA ILE A 3 -1.07 -11.38 14.44
C ILE A 3 -0.81 -12.57 13.52
N ALA A 4 -1.46 -12.59 12.35
CA ALA A 4 -1.26 -13.61 11.33
C ALA A 4 -0.43 -13.06 10.16
N PHE A 5 0.56 -13.85 9.69
CA PHE A 5 1.25 -13.53 8.44
C PHE A 5 0.29 -13.68 7.26
N SER A 6 0.34 -12.72 6.33
CA SER A 6 -0.54 -12.62 5.18
C SER A 6 0.27 -12.22 3.96
N ASN A 7 0.05 -12.95 2.86
CA ASN A 7 0.48 -12.57 1.53
C ASN A 7 -0.79 -12.44 0.69
N PHE A 8 -1.12 -11.25 0.19
CA PHE A 8 -2.46 -11.01 -0.36
C PHE A 8 -2.70 -11.78 -1.66
N SER A 9 -1.66 -12.08 -2.44
CA SER A 9 -1.76 -12.76 -3.74
C SER A 9 -1.50 -14.27 -3.72
N GLY A 10 -1.13 -14.84 -2.57
CA GLY A 10 -0.79 -16.27 -2.47
C GLY A 10 0.49 -16.66 -3.23
N LEU A 11 1.32 -15.69 -3.60
CA LEU A 11 2.64 -15.95 -4.20
C LEU A 11 3.52 -16.75 -3.24
N ASP A 12 4.23 -17.75 -3.76
CA ASP A 12 5.25 -18.44 -2.99
C ASP A 12 6.47 -17.53 -2.85
N LEU A 13 6.56 -16.84 -1.71
CA LEU A 13 7.66 -15.93 -1.40
C LEU A 13 9.03 -16.64 -1.34
N ALA A 14 9.06 -17.98 -1.24
CA ALA A 14 10.30 -18.76 -1.33
C ALA A 14 10.73 -19.06 -2.77
N ALA A 15 9.85 -18.87 -3.76
CA ALA A 15 10.07 -19.19 -5.18
C ALA A 15 9.88 -17.98 -6.10
N LEU A 16 10.28 -16.80 -5.63
CA LEU A 16 10.17 -15.53 -6.36
C LEU A 16 11.08 -15.50 -7.61
N PRO A 17 10.60 -15.02 -8.77
CA PRO A 17 11.43 -14.77 -9.95
C PRO A 17 12.53 -13.73 -9.68
N SER A 18 13.74 -13.99 -10.18
CA SER A 18 14.90 -13.10 -10.06
C SER A 18 14.91 -11.99 -11.10
N LEU A 19 15.11 -10.76 -10.64
CA LEU A 19 15.41 -9.60 -11.48
C LEU A 19 16.80 -9.72 -12.09
N ALA A 20 17.79 -10.17 -11.31
CA ALA A 20 19.18 -10.27 -11.76
C ALA A 20 19.39 -11.30 -12.87
N LYS A 21 18.53 -12.34 -12.92
CA LYS A 21 18.54 -13.36 -13.98
C LYS A 21 17.60 -13.03 -15.15
N GLY A 22 16.83 -11.94 -15.08
CA GLY A 22 15.83 -11.58 -16.09
C GLY A 22 14.60 -12.49 -16.10
N GLU A 23 14.29 -13.16 -14.98
CA GLU A 23 13.10 -14.00 -14.84
C GLU A 23 11.83 -13.17 -14.61
N ALA A 24 12.00 -11.91 -14.19
CA ALA A 24 10.96 -10.89 -14.16
C ALA A 24 11.53 -9.53 -14.60
N ARG A 25 10.67 -8.68 -15.16
CA ARG A 25 10.99 -7.29 -15.49
C ARG A 25 10.70 -6.36 -14.32
N THR A 26 11.16 -5.12 -14.43
CA THR A 26 10.82 -4.04 -13.49
C THR A 26 10.01 -2.97 -14.21
N VAL A 27 8.93 -2.50 -13.59
CA VAL A 27 8.19 -1.31 -14.01
C VAL A 27 8.36 -0.26 -12.93
N ARG A 28 9.03 0.85 -13.25
CA ARG A 28 9.30 1.91 -12.27
C ARG A 28 8.11 2.85 -12.19
N ALA A 29 7.52 2.96 -10.99
CA ALA A 29 6.46 3.90 -10.73
C ALA A 29 6.99 5.34 -10.87
N ARG A 30 6.22 6.20 -11.56
CA ARG A 30 6.53 7.63 -11.63
C ARG A 30 6.41 8.22 -10.23
N GLN A 31 7.43 8.95 -9.77
CA GLN A 31 7.35 9.70 -8.52
C GLN A 31 6.78 11.10 -8.73
N VAL A 32 5.93 11.55 -7.82
CA VAL A 32 5.40 12.92 -7.79
C VAL A 32 5.31 13.42 -6.35
N LEU A 33 5.33 14.74 -6.13
CA LEU A 33 5.01 15.30 -4.82
C LEU A 33 3.52 15.13 -4.54
N ALA A 34 3.19 14.73 -3.32
CA ALA A 34 1.84 14.81 -2.83
C ALA A 34 1.44 16.29 -2.66
N THR A 35 0.39 16.67 -3.37
CA THR A 35 -0.30 17.96 -3.36
C THR A 35 -1.80 17.67 -3.49
N ASP A 36 -2.66 18.59 -3.06
CA ASP A 36 -4.11 18.44 -3.22
C ASP A 36 -4.50 18.17 -4.68
N LEU A 37 -3.82 18.83 -5.63
CA LEU A 37 -4.04 18.63 -7.07
C LEU A 37 -3.58 17.24 -7.54
N SER A 38 -2.43 16.75 -7.09
CA SER A 38 -1.91 15.46 -7.52
C SER A 38 -2.73 14.27 -6.99
N LEU A 39 -3.37 14.44 -5.84
CA LEU A 39 -4.15 13.38 -5.17
C LEU A 39 -5.59 13.26 -5.71
N VAL A 40 -6.03 14.15 -6.61
CA VAL A 40 -7.37 14.09 -7.20
C VAL A 40 -7.63 12.72 -7.85
N GLY A 41 -8.64 12.02 -7.33
CA GLY A 41 -9.05 10.69 -7.79
C GLY A 41 -8.29 9.52 -7.14
N TYR A 42 -7.43 9.79 -6.16
CA TYR A 42 -6.75 8.80 -5.33
C TYR A 42 -7.12 8.93 -3.84
N GLY A 43 -7.40 10.14 -3.39
CA GLY A 43 -7.62 10.44 -1.98
C GLY A 43 -7.36 11.90 -1.66
N HIS A 44 -7.04 12.19 -0.40
CA HIS A 44 -6.76 13.54 0.07
C HIS A 44 -5.82 13.56 1.29
N PHE A 45 -5.30 14.75 1.61
CA PHE A 45 -4.50 14.94 2.82
C PHE A 45 -5.35 14.84 4.08
N VAL A 46 -4.73 14.33 5.14
CA VAL A 46 -5.27 14.35 6.50
C VAL A 46 -4.38 15.23 7.37
N ASP A 47 -4.93 16.33 7.87
CA ASP A 47 -4.22 17.26 8.76
C ASP A 47 -4.28 16.83 10.24
N ASP A 48 -5.40 16.23 10.65
CA ASP A 48 -5.63 15.76 12.02
C ASP A 48 -6.35 14.40 11.99
N PHE A 49 -5.67 13.36 12.47
CA PHE A 49 -6.19 12.00 12.52
C PHE A 49 -7.44 11.84 13.41
N ALA A 50 -7.56 12.64 14.49
CA ALA A 50 -8.69 12.57 15.39
C ALA A 50 -9.97 13.14 14.77
N LEU A 51 -9.83 14.12 13.87
CA LEU A 51 -10.95 14.77 13.18
C LEU A 51 -11.27 14.17 11.81
N ALA A 52 -10.34 13.42 11.22
CA ALA A 52 -10.53 12.83 9.90
C ALA A 52 -11.67 11.80 9.89
N GLU A 53 -12.40 11.71 8.79
CA GLU A 53 -13.40 10.66 8.58
C GLU A 53 -12.89 9.66 7.54
N THR A 54 -13.10 8.37 7.80
CA THR A 54 -12.82 7.35 6.79
C THR A 54 -14.06 7.13 5.96
N THR A 55 -13.98 7.46 4.67
CA THR A 55 -15.01 7.12 3.67
C THR A 55 -15.41 5.64 3.74
N ILE A 56 -16.69 5.36 3.99
CA ILE A 56 -17.30 4.03 3.85
C ILE A 56 -18.31 4.10 2.71
N VAL A 57 -18.29 3.13 1.80
CA VAL A 57 -19.17 3.10 0.63
C VAL A 57 -20.11 1.91 0.67
N PRO A 58 -21.31 2.02 0.06
CA PRO A 58 -22.24 0.91 0.01
C PRO A 58 -21.61 -0.32 -0.65
N TRP A 59 -21.90 -1.49 -0.09
CA TRP A 59 -21.41 -2.77 -0.61
C TRP A 59 -21.59 -2.90 -2.13
N PRO A 60 -20.54 -3.28 -2.89
CA PRO A 60 -20.63 -3.39 -4.34
C PRO A 60 -21.63 -4.47 -4.74
N LEU A 61 -22.51 -4.15 -5.69
CA LEU A 61 -23.51 -5.08 -6.21
C LEU A 61 -23.10 -5.69 -7.54
N LYS A 62 -23.47 -6.96 -7.74
CA LYS A 62 -23.42 -7.61 -9.05
C LYS A 62 -24.82 -7.65 -9.66
N GLY A 63 -24.98 -7.05 -10.84
CA GLY A 63 -26.25 -7.04 -11.59
C GLY A 63 -27.04 -5.74 -11.47
N SER A 64 -28.30 -5.75 -11.91
CA SER A 64 -29.10 -4.52 -12.13
C SER A 64 -30.03 -4.12 -10.98
N ARG A 65 -30.18 -4.97 -9.95
CA ARG A 65 -31.05 -4.67 -8.81
C ARG A 65 -30.34 -3.68 -7.87
N PRO A 66 -30.97 -2.56 -7.47
CA PRO A 66 -30.31 -1.56 -6.63
C PRO A 66 -30.27 -1.99 -5.15
N LEU A 67 -29.34 -1.39 -4.40
CA LEU A 67 -29.30 -1.48 -2.95
C LEU A 67 -30.41 -0.60 -2.35
N VAL A 68 -30.94 -1.00 -1.18
CA VAL A 68 -31.85 -0.15 -0.43
C VAL A 68 -31.10 1.10 0.04
N PRO A 69 -31.63 2.33 -0.16
CA PRO A 69 -30.95 3.55 0.25
C PRO A 69 -30.55 3.54 1.73
N GLY A 70 -29.30 3.94 2.00
CA GLY A 70 -28.74 4.01 3.36
C GLY A 70 -28.22 2.68 3.92
N THR A 71 -28.29 1.58 3.17
CA THR A 71 -27.75 0.28 3.58
C THR A 71 -26.40 -0.02 2.91
N GLY A 72 -25.68 -1.03 3.41
CA GLY A 72 -24.40 -1.49 2.88
C GLY A 72 -23.17 -0.73 3.39
N ILE A 73 -23.34 0.14 4.39
CA ILE A 73 -22.30 0.99 4.99
C ILE A 73 -22.14 0.74 6.51
N GLU A 74 -22.87 -0.23 7.05
CA GLU A 74 -22.98 -0.47 8.49
C GLU A 74 -21.79 -1.24 9.08
N GLY A 75 -20.84 -1.66 8.24
CA GLY A 75 -19.60 -2.31 8.69
C GLY A 75 -18.75 -1.40 9.60
N GLY A 76 -18.84 -0.09 9.41
CA GLY A 76 -18.09 0.89 10.18
C GLY A 76 -16.58 0.79 9.98
N VAL A 77 -15.84 1.40 10.90
CA VAL A 77 -14.37 1.50 10.84
C VAL A 77 -13.70 0.72 11.96
N VAL A 78 -12.43 0.40 11.76
CA VAL A 78 -11.50 -0.09 12.79
C VAL A 78 -10.24 0.76 12.78
N GLU A 79 -9.66 0.97 13.96
CA GLU A 79 -8.51 1.84 14.19
C GLU A 79 -7.50 1.14 15.09
N ASP A 80 -6.22 1.21 14.71
CA ASP A 80 -5.06 0.88 15.52
C ASP A 80 -3.81 1.40 14.79
N VAL A 81 -2.61 1.07 15.26
CA VAL A 81 -1.37 1.41 14.58
C VAL A 81 -1.06 0.50 13.40
N PHE A 82 -0.36 1.08 12.41
CA PHE A 82 0.30 0.36 11.33
C PHE A 82 1.81 0.59 11.43
N VAL A 83 2.57 -0.49 11.58
CA VAL A 83 4.03 -0.43 11.76
C VAL A 83 4.73 -0.88 10.48
N MET A 84 5.63 -0.06 9.97
CA MET A 84 6.51 -0.37 8.84
C MET A 84 7.94 -0.48 9.35
N GLU A 85 8.65 -1.53 8.96
CA GLU A 85 10.02 -1.80 9.43
C GLU A 85 10.86 -2.50 8.36
N ARG A 86 11.99 -1.89 7.99
CA ARG A 86 13.04 -2.51 7.18
C ARG A 86 13.84 -3.47 8.05
N ARG A 87 13.96 -4.72 7.59
CA ARG A 87 14.78 -5.76 8.21
C ARG A 87 15.80 -6.22 7.20
N GLY A 88 17.04 -5.73 7.33
CA GLY A 88 18.08 -5.99 6.33
C GLY A 88 17.67 -5.51 4.93
N GLN A 89 17.39 -6.46 4.03
CA GLN A 89 17.01 -6.22 2.63
C GLN A 89 15.50 -6.38 2.34
N THR A 90 14.67 -6.58 3.36
CA THR A 90 13.22 -6.72 3.23
C THR A 90 12.48 -5.58 3.95
N LEU A 91 11.27 -5.27 3.49
CA LEU A 91 10.36 -4.35 4.19
C LEU A 91 9.15 -5.09 4.73
N HIS A 92 8.96 -5.02 6.04
CA HIS A 92 7.85 -5.66 6.74
C HIS A 92 6.82 -4.64 7.19
N ALA A 93 5.59 -5.11 7.28
CA ALA A 93 4.43 -4.35 7.71
C ALA A 93 3.65 -5.12 8.76
N VAL A 94 3.09 -4.43 9.75
CA VAL A 94 2.14 -4.98 10.71
C VAL A 94 0.96 -4.05 10.84
N ASN A 95 -0.23 -4.52 10.45
CA ASN A 95 -1.49 -3.83 10.64
C ASN A 95 -2.16 -4.36 11.90
N HIS A 96 -2.10 -3.59 13.00
CA HIS A 96 -2.71 -3.99 14.26
C HIS A 96 -4.24 -3.92 14.23
N ALA A 97 -4.81 -3.07 13.36
CA ALA A 97 -6.26 -2.87 13.27
C ALA A 97 -7.01 -4.12 12.77
N VAL A 98 -6.33 -4.98 12.00
CA VAL A 98 -6.87 -6.26 11.51
C VAL A 98 -6.03 -7.48 11.89
N GLY A 99 -5.00 -7.31 12.74
CA GLY A 99 -4.15 -8.40 13.23
C GLY A 99 -3.38 -9.14 12.14
N ARG A 100 -2.77 -8.41 11.20
CA ARG A 100 -2.06 -8.98 10.05
C ARG A 100 -0.64 -8.46 9.92
N SER A 101 0.27 -9.27 9.42
CA SER A 101 1.65 -8.87 9.07
C SER A 101 2.02 -9.30 7.66
N TYR A 102 2.88 -8.53 7.00
CA TYR A 102 3.19 -8.67 5.58
C TYR A 102 4.69 -8.49 5.32
N LEU A 103 5.18 -9.09 4.25
CA LEU A 103 6.41 -8.72 3.57
C LEU A 103 6.02 -7.89 2.33
N THR A 104 6.23 -6.58 2.37
CA THR A 104 5.69 -5.64 1.37
C THR A 104 6.69 -5.28 0.27
N GLY A 105 7.95 -5.71 0.41
CA GLY A 105 8.91 -5.54 -0.67
C GLY A 105 10.35 -5.86 -0.30
N TRP A 106 11.20 -5.67 -1.30
CA TRP A 106 12.62 -6.00 -1.27
C TRP A 106 13.48 -4.84 -1.78
N PHE A 107 14.60 -4.59 -1.10
CA PHE A 107 15.59 -3.58 -1.51
C PHE A 107 16.68 -4.17 -2.45
N GLU A 108 16.69 -5.49 -2.60
CA GLU A 108 17.60 -6.24 -3.47
C GLU A 108 16.80 -7.22 -4.33
N ASP A 109 17.48 -8.05 -5.12
CA ASP A 109 16.86 -9.11 -5.92
C ASP A 109 15.97 -10.00 -5.03
N PRO A 110 14.64 -10.05 -5.24
CA PRO A 110 13.68 -10.67 -4.31
C PRO A 110 14.03 -12.08 -3.83
N PRO A 111 14.43 -13.05 -4.69
CA PRO A 111 14.79 -14.40 -4.22
C PRO A 111 16.10 -14.48 -3.44
N ARG A 112 16.89 -13.41 -3.39
CA ARG A 112 18.20 -13.35 -2.70
C ARG A 112 18.22 -12.41 -1.51
N ALA A 113 17.18 -11.59 -1.37
CA ALA A 113 17.06 -10.64 -0.29
C ALA A 113 17.01 -11.37 1.06
N SER A 114 17.67 -10.77 2.06
CA SER A 114 17.82 -11.37 3.37
C SER A 114 17.74 -10.32 4.48
N GLU A 115 17.12 -10.71 5.60
CA GLU A 115 17.11 -9.90 6.83
C GLU A 115 18.50 -9.81 7.49
N ALA A 116 19.42 -10.73 7.16
CA ALA A 116 20.73 -10.81 7.80
C ALA A 116 21.76 -9.81 7.24
N TYR A 117 21.49 -9.18 6.09
CA TYR A 117 22.42 -8.27 5.42
C TYR A 117 21.78 -6.90 5.23
N ALA A 118 22.59 -5.85 5.31
CA ALA A 118 22.13 -4.51 4.94
C ALA A 118 21.85 -4.43 3.43
N ALA A 119 20.85 -3.63 3.04
CA ALA A 119 20.62 -3.29 1.65
C ALA A 119 21.71 -2.33 1.13
N ARG A 120 22.17 -2.53 -0.11
CA ARG A 120 23.15 -1.62 -0.73
C ARG A 120 22.54 -0.31 -1.19
N ASP A 121 21.27 -0.36 -1.56
CA ASP A 121 20.52 0.78 -2.06
C ASP A 121 19.13 0.79 -1.42
N VAL A 122 18.82 1.87 -0.70
CA VAL A 122 17.53 2.07 -0.02
C VAL A 122 16.71 3.18 -0.69
N SER A 123 17.16 3.69 -1.83
CA SER A 123 16.49 4.73 -2.61
C SER A 123 15.34 4.18 -3.47
N ARG A 124 15.14 2.85 -3.49
CA ARG A 124 14.03 2.18 -4.16
C ARG A 124 13.63 0.90 -3.43
N LEU A 125 12.43 0.41 -3.72
CA LEU A 125 11.87 -0.85 -3.24
C LEU A 125 11.16 -1.58 -4.38
N TYR A 126 11.29 -2.90 -4.46
CA TYR A 126 10.50 -3.73 -5.35
C TYR A 126 9.30 -4.32 -4.60
N THR A 127 8.09 -4.14 -5.12
CA THR A 127 6.86 -4.81 -4.63
C THR A 127 6.27 -5.70 -5.74
N HIS A 128 5.61 -6.78 -5.33
CA HIS A 128 5.04 -7.77 -6.25
C HIS A 128 3.52 -7.69 -6.39
N GLU A 129 2.85 -6.92 -5.53
CA GLU A 129 1.38 -6.88 -5.49
C GLU A 129 0.88 -5.50 -5.04
N ALA A 130 -0.41 -5.29 -5.23
CA ALA A 130 -1.19 -4.21 -4.63
C ALA A 130 -2.60 -4.74 -4.34
N ASN A 131 -3.38 -3.99 -3.56
CA ASN A 131 -4.77 -4.31 -3.32
C ASN A 131 -5.64 -3.06 -3.24
N TYR A 132 -6.95 -3.24 -3.27
CA TYR A 132 -7.90 -2.20 -2.88
C TYR A 132 -8.94 -2.74 -1.92
N HIS A 133 -9.60 -1.80 -1.25
CA HIS A 133 -10.70 -2.05 -0.33
C HIS A 133 -12.01 -1.54 -0.94
N PRO A 134 -12.97 -2.43 -1.28
CA PRO A 134 -14.25 -2.03 -1.84
C PRO A 134 -15.22 -1.49 -0.79
N ASP A 135 -15.01 -1.79 0.50
CA ASP A 135 -15.92 -1.40 1.58
C ASP A 135 -15.67 0.02 2.11
N GLY A 136 -14.45 0.53 1.97
CA GLY A 136 -14.10 1.85 2.47
C GLY A 136 -12.67 2.24 2.14
N GLY A 137 -12.35 3.50 2.44
CA GLY A 137 -11.02 4.04 2.33
C GLY A 137 -10.13 3.63 3.51
N GLN A 138 -8.90 4.11 3.47
CA GLN A 138 -7.91 3.86 4.51
C GLN A 138 -7.07 5.10 4.77
N ILE A 139 -6.87 5.43 6.05
CA ILE A 139 -6.06 6.54 6.49
C ILE A 139 -4.73 6.01 7.03
N PHE A 140 -3.64 6.63 6.61
CA PHE A 140 -2.32 6.50 7.23
C PHE A 140 -1.84 7.88 7.69
N PHE A 141 -1.62 8.05 8.99
CA PHE A 141 -1.14 9.31 9.55
C PHE A 141 0.18 9.09 10.32
N PRO A 142 1.31 9.72 9.92
CA PRO A 142 2.62 9.45 10.51
C PRO A 142 2.74 10.01 11.94
N ARG A 143 3.10 9.18 12.93
CA ARG A 143 3.27 9.62 14.33
C ARG A 143 4.55 10.44 14.58
N THR A 144 5.56 10.28 13.72
CA THR A 144 6.91 10.83 13.92
C THR A 144 7.35 11.75 12.79
N LEU A 145 6.38 12.36 12.09
CA LEU A 145 6.61 13.24 10.94
C LEU A 145 7.55 12.63 9.88
N THR A 146 7.54 11.31 9.77
CA THR A 146 8.45 10.58 8.89
C THR A 146 7.95 10.68 7.46
N PRO A 147 8.74 11.23 6.52
CA PRO A 147 8.37 11.21 5.11
C PRO A 147 8.09 9.79 4.63
N PHE A 148 7.14 9.66 3.71
CA PHE A 148 6.72 8.37 3.18
C PHE A 148 6.24 8.48 1.74
N VAL A 149 6.18 7.34 1.06
CA VAL A 149 5.63 7.21 -0.29
C VAL A 149 4.35 6.39 -0.22
N ALA A 150 3.26 6.91 -0.79
CA ALA A 150 2.07 6.14 -1.09
C ALA A 150 2.12 5.69 -2.55
N LEU A 151 2.13 4.39 -2.81
CA LEU A 151 2.06 3.84 -4.17
C LEU A 151 0.59 3.61 -4.53
N LEU A 152 0.03 4.41 -5.44
CA LEU A 152 -1.40 4.43 -5.72
C LEU A 152 -1.69 4.29 -7.22
N ALA A 153 -2.76 3.57 -7.57
CA ALA A 153 -3.38 3.58 -8.91
C ALA A 153 -4.90 3.78 -8.79
N LYS A 154 -5.49 4.42 -9.80
CA LYS A 154 -6.93 4.75 -9.79
C LYS A 154 -7.81 3.49 -9.82
N PRO A 155 -9.07 3.58 -9.37
CA PRO A 155 -9.99 2.44 -9.40
C PRO A 155 -10.23 1.90 -10.83
N GLY A 156 -10.28 0.57 -10.95
CA GLY A 156 -10.52 -0.16 -12.20
C GLY A 156 -9.93 -1.57 -12.14
N ASP A 157 -10.68 -2.59 -12.57
CA ASP A 157 -10.25 -4.00 -12.50
C ASP A 157 -9.10 -4.32 -13.47
N ASP A 158 -8.91 -3.53 -14.52
CA ASP A 158 -7.88 -3.68 -15.56
C ASP A 158 -6.55 -2.98 -15.22
N VAL A 159 -6.27 -2.78 -13.93
CA VAL A 159 -5.04 -2.14 -13.45
C VAL A 159 -3.80 -2.90 -13.90
N THR A 160 -2.77 -2.16 -14.31
CA THR A 160 -1.47 -2.67 -14.72
C THR A 160 -0.36 -2.07 -13.85
N PRO A 161 0.84 -2.68 -13.80
CA PRO A 161 1.99 -2.09 -13.10
C PRO A 161 2.29 -0.64 -13.50
N GLU A 162 2.04 -0.29 -14.77
CA GLU A 162 2.29 1.02 -15.35
C GLU A 162 1.33 2.12 -14.84
N ASP A 163 0.19 1.75 -14.25
CA ASP A 163 -0.80 2.69 -13.71
C ASP A 163 -0.43 3.26 -12.33
N PHE A 164 0.56 2.66 -11.66
CA PHE A 164 0.96 3.06 -10.31
C PHE A 164 1.86 4.28 -10.29
N VAL A 165 1.53 5.20 -9.39
CA VAL A 165 2.26 6.45 -9.14
C VAL A 165 2.71 6.47 -7.68
N ALA A 166 3.96 6.85 -7.46
CA ALA A 166 4.59 6.97 -6.15
C ALA A 166 4.47 8.42 -5.64
N PHE A 167 3.52 8.67 -4.74
CA PHE A 167 3.27 9.98 -4.14
C PHE A 167 4.15 10.20 -2.92
N LEU A 168 5.06 11.17 -2.99
CA LEU A 168 5.95 11.53 -1.89
C LEU A 168 5.26 12.51 -0.93
N PHE A 169 5.09 12.08 0.31
CA PHE A 169 4.63 12.88 1.44
C PHE A 169 5.83 13.29 2.30
N ASP A 170 5.85 14.54 2.77
CA ASP A 170 6.89 15.06 3.65
C ASP A 170 6.75 14.60 5.11
N GLY A 171 5.67 13.87 5.42
CA GLY A 171 5.38 13.36 6.75
C GLY A 171 4.64 14.34 7.66
N THR A 172 4.40 15.59 7.25
CA THR A 172 3.68 16.58 8.08
C THR A 172 2.17 16.32 8.13
N ARG A 173 1.64 15.63 7.12
CA ARG A 173 0.24 15.27 6.96
C ARG A 173 0.11 13.80 6.61
N GLY A 174 -1.02 13.21 6.99
CA GLY A 174 -1.40 11.86 6.56
C GLY A 174 -2.04 11.84 5.18
N VAL A 175 -2.41 10.64 4.74
CA VAL A 175 -3.19 10.40 3.54
C VAL A 175 -4.45 9.63 3.91
N HIS A 176 -5.59 10.08 3.39
CA HIS A 176 -6.77 9.24 3.20
C HIS A 176 -6.73 8.72 1.76
N ILE A 177 -6.77 7.41 1.59
CA ILE A 177 -6.85 6.70 0.31
C ILE A 177 -8.32 6.35 0.08
N ASP A 178 -8.86 6.75 -1.08
CA ASP A 178 -10.27 6.55 -1.39
C ASP A 178 -10.62 5.05 -1.62
N PRO A 179 -11.87 4.63 -1.34
CA PRO A 179 -12.34 3.29 -1.66
C PRO A 179 -12.09 2.92 -3.12
N GLY A 180 -11.64 1.69 -3.38
CA GLY A 180 -11.35 1.20 -4.73
C GLY A 180 -10.01 1.65 -5.33
N VAL A 181 -9.28 2.56 -4.69
CA VAL A 181 -7.93 2.95 -5.12
C VAL A 181 -6.96 1.82 -4.80
N TRP A 182 -6.23 1.36 -5.81
CA TRP A 182 -5.22 0.32 -5.66
C TRP A 182 -3.99 0.87 -4.94
N HIS A 183 -3.49 0.13 -3.96
CA HIS A 183 -2.36 0.54 -3.17
C HIS A 183 -1.65 -0.64 -2.48
N GLN A 184 -0.45 -0.35 -2.00
CA GLN A 184 0.19 -1.08 -0.91
C GLN A 184 0.09 -0.25 0.37
N PRO A 185 0.44 -0.79 1.55
CA PRO A 185 0.75 0.07 2.69
C PRO A 185 1.78 1.14 2.33
N VAL A 186 1.77 2.26 3.06
CA VAL A 186 2.72 3.35 2.81
C VAL A 186 4.17 2.96 3.11
N PHE A 187 5.11 3.44 2.30
CA PHE A 187 6.53 3.12 2.40
C PHE A 187 7.31 4.27 3.05
N PRO A 188 7.74 4.17 4.32
CA PRO A 188 8.50 5.23 4.96
C PRO A 188 9.91 5.36 4.38
N LEU A 189 10.46 6.58 4.42
CA LEU A 189 11.85 6.86 4.06
C LEU A 189 12.84 6.52 5.19
N ALA A 190 12.33 6.28 6.40
CA ALA A 190 13.11 5.79 7.53
C ALA A 190 13.03 4.27 7.67
N ASP A 191 14.00 3.68 8.38
CA ASP A 191 14.07 2.24 8.65
C ASP A 191 12.83 1.71 9.38
N ARG A 192 12.21 2.55 10.20
CA ARG A 192 11.00 2.20 10.93
C ARG A 192 10.10 3.42 11.07
N ALA A 193 8.80 3.23 10.84
CA ALA A 193 7.78 4.25 11.07
C ALA A 193 6.51 3.62 11.65
N ILE A 194 5.77 4.41 12.41
CA ILE A 194 4.45 4.04 12.94
C ILE A 194 3.44 5.05 12.42
N PHE A 195 2.34 4.54 11.88
CA PHE A 195 1.22 5.32 11.41
C PHE A 195 0.00 5.03 12.28
N ASP A 196 -0.73 6.07 12.66
CA ASP A 196 -2.12 5.90 13.06
C ASP A 196 -2.92 5.49 11.83
N ASN A 197 -3.69 4.41 11.96
CA ASN A 197 -4.39 3.80 10.84
C ASN A 197 -5.87 3.63 11.15
N ARG A 198 -6.72 4.08 10.22
CA ARG A 198 -8.18 3.87 10.28
C ARG A 198 -8.69 3.38 8.93
N GLN A 199 -9.42 2.29 8.91
CA GLN A 199 -9.90 1.65 7.68
C GLN A 199 -11.29 1.03 7.85
N GLY A 200 -11.91 0.64 6.74
CA GLY A 200 -13.13 -0.18 6.75
C GLY A 200 -12.96 -1.46 7.57
N ARG A 201 -13.96 -1.76 8.42
CA ARG A 201 -13.91 -2.91 9.34
C ARG A 201 -14.13 -4.25 8.63
N VAL A 202 -14.81 -4.28 7.49
CA VAL A 202 -15.07 -5.53 6.77
C VAL A 202 -13.75 -6.10 6.23
N HIS A 203 -12.82 -5.23 5.86
CA HIS A 203 -11.49 -5.59 5.37
C HIS A 203 -11.57 -6.56 4.19
N ALA A 204 -12.47 -6.26 3.24
CA ALA A 204 -12.46 -6.93 1.96
C ALA A 204 -11.21 -6.46 1.21
N CYS A 205 -10.40 -7.39 0.73
CA CYS A 205 -9.15 -7.09 0.06
C CYS A 205 -9.16 -7.77 -1.31
N VAL A 206 -9.19 -6.96 -2.37
CA VAL A 206 -9.05 -7.43 -3.74
C VAL A 206 -7.63 -7.11 -4.19
N SER A 207 -6.88 -8.13 -4.59
CA SER A 207 -5.44 -8.01 -4.87
C SER A 207 -5.11 -8.25 -6.34
N VAL A 208 -4.03 -7.62 -6.80
CA VAL A 208 -3.37 -7.87 -8.08
C VAL A 208 -1.94 -8.38 -7.81
N ASP A 209 -1.52 -9.41 -8.52
CA ASP A 209 -0.16 -9.96 -8.46
C ASP A 209 0.62 -9.56 -9.71
N PHE A 210 1.48 -8.55 -9.59
CA PHE A 210 2.25 -8.03 -10.72
C PHE A 210 3.18 -9.08 -11.33
N VAL A 211 3.74 -9.95 -10.50
CA VAL A 211 4.71 -10.95 -10.93
C VAL A 211 4.01 -12.06 -11.69
N ARG A 212 2.92 -12.59 -11.12
CA ARG A 212 2.16 -13.68 -11.74
C ARG A 212 1.40 -13.23 -12.98
N GLU A 213 0.82 -12.04 -12.95
CA GLU A 213 -0.06 -11.55 -14.02
C GLU A 213 0.71 -10.85 -15.15
N PHE A 214 1.83 -10.18 -14.82
CA PHE A 214 2.57 -9.35 -15.78
C PHE A 214 4.06 -9.65 -15.87
N GLY A 215 4.57 -10.65 -15.13
CA GLY A 215 5.99 -10.98 -15.09
C GLY A 215 6.85 -9.82 -14.58
N ALA A 216 6.28 -8.95 -13.74
CA ALA A 216 6.91 -7.69 -13.35
C ALA A 216 6.86 -7.44 -11.85
N TYR A 217 7.91 -6.80 -11.32
CA TYR A 217 7.83 -6.08 -10.05
C TYR A 217 7.60 -4.59 -10.30
N VAL A 218 6.89 -3.93 -9.41
CA VAL A 218 6.82 -2.47 -9.39
C VAL A 218 8.01 -1.95 -8.57
N GLU A 219 8.86 -1.15 -9.21
CA GLU A 219 9.94 -0.42 -8.54
C GLU A 219 9.39 0.91 -8.02
N VAL A 220 9.31 1.03 -6.69
CA VAL A 220 8.88 2.23 -5.98
C VAL A 220 10.10 3.10 -5.66
N PRO A 221 10.21 4.31 -6.22
CA PRO A 221 11.25 5.25 -5.82
C PRO A 221 10.99 5.77 -4.40
N LEU A 222 11.98 5.62 -3.52
CA LEU A 222 11.97 6.11 -2.13
C LEU A 222 12.96 7.25 -1.88
N GLY A 223 13.80 7.60 -2.86
CA GLY A 223 14.60 8.82 -2.79
C GLY A 223 13.71 10.08 -2.83
N GLY A 224 14.19 11.20 -2.30
CA GLY A 224 13.57 12.49 -2.54
C GLY A 224 13.53 12.81 -4.04
N ILE A 225 12.58 13.65 -4.47
CA ILE A 225 12.49 14.07 -5.87
C ILE A 225 13.76 14.84 -6.20
N ARG A 226 14.54 14.31 -7.15
CA ARG A 226 15.66 15.05 -7.72
C ARG A 226 15.06 16.14 -8.60
N GLU A 227 15.37 17.39 -8.28
CA GLU A 227 15.09 18.56 -9.13
C GLU A 227 15.72 18.39 -10.53
#